data_AF-W6UL37-F1
#
_entry.id   AF-W6UL37-F1
#
_cell.length_a   1.000
_cell.length_b   1.000
_cell.length_c   1.000
_cell.angle_alpha   90.00
_cell.angle_beta   90.00
_cell.angle_gamma   90.00
#
_symmetry.space_group_name_H-M   'P 1'
#
loop_
_entity.id
_entity.type
_entity.pdbx_description
1 polymer ?
#
loop_
_entity_poly.entity_id
_entity_poly.type
_entity_poly.pdbx_seq_one_letter_code
_entity_poly.pdbx_strand_id
1 'polypeptide(L)'
;MHTIWMREHNRIADELRSLNPHWSGDRLYHEARKIVGALMQSITYRVWLPKVLGPRGMEMMGGETYPGYDSSVNPTISNEFATAAFRFGHTMVPPIYFRLNENWETIPEGHLLLHKAFFAPDKMLTDGGMDPILRGLLFHGIRDIIRRPSLNPELTERLFAMAHQLALDLASLNIQRGRDHGLQHYTSYAYKICGLGSSAAPDSFEDLADRIRDPAIREELRAIYGHPGNIDLFVGGVLEDVLPGARMGPTFACIIADQFKRLRAGDRLWYESPGLFTTAQLAEIRDAGSYLSRVICENGDNITEVPLDAFIRPKNHKDLVSCSQVPKLNLALWKECPSLSGASFGSYSDIGIYFDQPLNRRRRSVPSEDSCEAKPPEPLSFMDEVEQELEARLKLREHQLKLAEH
;
A
#
# COMPACT_ATOMS: atom_id res chain seq x y z
N MET A 1 4.17 10.89 0.35
CA MET A 1 4.04 9.66 -0.44
C MET A 1 3.99 9.89 -1.95
N HIS A 2 3.15 10.79 -2.50
CA HIS A 2 3.18 11.06 -3.96
C HIS A 2 4.59 11.44 -4.47
N THR A 3 5.28 12.33 -3.76
CA THR A 3 6.67 12.70 -4.09
C THR A 3 7.63 11.51 -4.04
N ILE A 4 7.50 10.63 -3.04
CA ILE A 4 8.31 9.41 -2.89
C ILE A 4 8.15 8.50 -4.10
N TRP A 5 6.92 8.19 -4.52
CA TRP A 5 6.68 7.31 -5.66
C TRP A 5 7.09 7.91 -7.00
N MET A 6 6.98 9.24 -7.15
CA MET A 6 7.47 9.95 -8.32
C MET A 6 9.01 9.94 -8.39
N ARG A 7 9.69 10.13 -7.25
CA ARG A 7 11.15 9.98 -7.17
C ARG A 7 11.59 8.54 -7.46
N GLU A 8 10.86 7.54 -6.94
CA GLU A 8 11.19 6.13 -7.17
C GLU A 8 11.09 5.75 -8.65
N HIS A 9 10.09 6.26 -9.35
CA HIS A 9 9.98 6.10 -10.81
C HIS A 9 11.23 6.62 -11.53
N ASN A 10 11.66 7.85 -11.22
CA ASN A 10 12.83 8.46 -11.85
C ASN A 10 14.12 7.71 -11.50
N ARG A 11 14.28 7.31 -10.23
CA ARG A 11 15.43 6.52 -9.76
C ARG A 11 15.55 5.20 -10.53
N ILE A 12 14.46 4.46 -10.65
CA ILE A 12 14.40 3.21 -11.42
C ILE A 12 14.73 3.48 -12.90
N ALA A 13 14.15 4.53 -13.50
CA ALA A 13 14.40 4.87 -14.90
C ALA A 13 15.87 5.21 -15.17
N ASP A 14 16.53 5.95 -14.27
CA ASP A 14 17.94 6.30 -14.39
C ASP A 14 18.87 5.08 -14.24
N GLU A 15 18.55 4.17 -13.32
CA GLU A 15 19.29 2.93 -13.12
C GLU A 15 19.13 1.99 -14.33
N LEU A 16 17.90 1.83 -14.84
CA LEU A 16 17.63 1.05 -16.06
C LEU A 16 18.31 1.62 -17.29
N ARG A 17 18.40 2.96 -17.42
CA ARG A 17 19.14 3.61 -18.51
C ARG A 17 20.63 3.27 -18.47
N SER A 18 21.19 3.20 -17.26
CA SER A 18 22.59 2.83 -17.07
C SER A 18 22.85 1.36 -17.38
N LEU A 19 21.91 0.48 -17.02
CA LEU A 19 21.97 -0.96 -17.31
C LEU A 19 21.72 -1.28 -18.78
N ASN A 20 20.83 -0.54 -19.44
CA ASN A 20 20.39 -0.74 -20.82
C ASN A 20 20.53 0.54 -21.65
N PRO A 21 21.77 0.95 -22.04
CA PRO A 21 22.00 2.20 -22.78
C PRO A 21 21.31 2.26 -24.16
N HIS A 22 20.84 1.12 -24.66
CA HIS A 22 20.17 0.98 -25.94
C HIS A 22 18.65 1.22 -25.87
N TRP A 23 18.06 1.28 -24.66
CA TRP A 23 16.62 1.53 -24.50
C TRP A 23 16.23 2.97 -24.86
N SER A 24 15.07 3.12 -25.49
CA SER A 24 14.46 4.43 -25.76
C SER A 24 13.89 5.05 -24.47
N GLY A 25 13.59 6.36 -24.52
CA GLY A 25 12.91 7.05 -23.42
C GLY A 25 11.55 6.43 -23.07
N ASP A 26 10.79 6.01 -24.08
CA ASP A 26 9.48 5.39 -23.89
C ASP A 26 9.61 4.02 -23.20
N ARG A 27 10.60 3.21 -23.61
CA ARG A 27 10.89 1.94 -22.94
C ARG A 27 11.25 2.13 -21.47
N LEU A 28 12.13 3.10 -21.18
CA LEU A 28 12.52 3.44 -19.81
C LEU A 28 11.33 3.86 -18.94
N TYR A 29 10.48 4.75 -19.47
CA TYR A 29 9.27 5.18 -18.77
C TYR A 29 8.32 4.01 -18.49
N HIS A 30 8.04 3.18 -19.49
CA HIS A 30 7.09 2.08 -19.35
C HIS A 30 7.60 0.98 -18.43
N GLU A 31 8.88 0.62 -18.47
CA GLU A 31 9.47 -0.37 -17.55
C GLU A 31 9.52 0.17 -16.12
N ALA A 32 9.95 1.42 -15.90
CA ALA A 32 9.93 2.01 -14.56
C ALA A 32 8.50 2.12 -14.00
N ARG A 33 7.52 2.51 -14.82
CA ARG A 33 6.10 2.54 -14.45
C ARG A 33 5.59 1.15 -14.06
N LYS A 34 5.94 0.13 -14.83
CA LYS A 34 5.54 -1.26 -14.61
C LYS A 34 6.14 -1.80 -13.30
N ILE A 35 7.41 -1.54 -13.02
CA ILE A 35 8.07 -1.92 -11.77
C ILE A 35 7.39 -1.20 -10.59
N VAL A 36 7.21 0.12 -10.63
CA VAL A 36 6.53 0.86 -9.56
C VAL A 36 5.13 0.32 -9.29
N GLY A 37 4.36 0.01 -10.35
CA GLY A 37 3.05 -0.63 -10.20
C GLY A 37 3.12 -1.98 -9.48
N ALA A 38 4.10 -2.82 -9.83
CA ALA A 38 4.33 -4.10 -9.18
C ALA A 38 4.77 -3.97 -7.72
N LEU A 39 5.64 -3.00 -7.39
CA LEU A 39 6.02 -2.70 -6.01
C LEU A 39 4.80 -2.29 -5.18
N MET A 40 3.96 -1.39 -5.69
CA MET A 40 2.73 -0.97 -5.01
C MET A 40 1.75 -2.14 -4.81
N GLN A 41 1.57 -3.00 -5.81
CA GLN A 41 0.74 -4.20 -5.70
C GLN A 41 1.30 -5.18 -4.65
N SER A 42 2.61 -5.46 -4.69
CA SER A 42 3.27 -6.37 -3.76
C SER A 42 3.17 -5.87 -2.31
N ILE A 43 3.53 -4.60 -2.06
CA ILE A 43 3.42 -3.96 -0.73
C ILE A 43 1.98 -3.99 -0.24
N THR A 44 1.01 -3.67 -1.10
CA THR A 44 -0.41 -3.64 -0.71
C THR A 44 -0.91 -5.01 -0.30
N TYR A 45 -0.69 -6.05 -1.11
CA TYR A 45 -1.30 -7.35 -0.88
C TYR A 45 -0.52 -8.25 0.08
N ARG A 46 0.81 -8.15 0.09
CA ARG A 46 1.67 -8.99 0.93
C ARG A 46 1.95 -8.39 2.30
N VAL A 47 1.94 -7.06 2.43
CA VAL A 47 2.39 -6.39 3.66
C VAL A 47 1.25 -5.64 4.35
N TRP A 48 0.50 -4.82 3.60
CA TRP A 48 -0.51 -3.95 4.19
C TRP A 48 -1.85 -4.67 4.45
N LEU A 49 -2.41 -5.39 3.47
CA LEU A 49 -3.70 -6.08 3.60
C LEU A 49 -3.73 -7.06 4.79
N PRO A 50 -2.71 -7.91 5.05
CA PRO A 50 -2.74 -8.81 6.21
C PRO A 50 -2.87 -8.08 7.55
N LYS A 51 -2.26 -6.90 7.69
CA LYS A 51 -2.31 -6.08 8.91
C LYS A 51 -3.63 -5.33 9.08
N VAL A 52 -4.33 -5.11 7.98
CA VAL A 52 -5.57 -4.34 7.92
C VAL A 52 -6.79 -5.25 8.01
N LEU A 53 -6.84 -6.30 7.20
CA LEU A 53 -7.92 -7.29 7.17
C LEU A 53 -7.82 -8.34 8.28
N GLY A 54 -6.63 -8.55 8.83
CA GLY A 54 -6.36 -9.63 9.77
C GLY A 54 -6.54 -11.02 9.13
N PRO A 55 -6.33 -12.11 9.90
CA PRO A 55 -6.40 -13.48 9.38
C PRO A 55 -7.74 -13.80 8.72
N ARG A 56 -8.85 -13.38 9.35
CA ARG A 56 -10.20 -13.67 8.85
C ARG A 56 -10.53 -12.92 7.56
N GLY A 57 -10.14 -11.66 7.43
CA GLY A 57 -10.37 -10.93 6.19
C GLY A 57 -9.46 -11.41 5.04
N MET A 58 -8.23 -11.86 5.35
CA MET A 58 -7.37 -12.52 4.36
C MET A 58 -7.97 -13.84 3.86
N GLU A 59 -8.61 -14.62 4.73
CA GLU A 59 -9.37 -15.81 4.34
C GLU A 59 -10.52 -15.46 3.38
N MET A 60 -11.30 -14.42 3.69
CA MET A 60 -12.38 -13.93 2.80
C MET A 60 -11.88 -13.53 1.41
N MET A 61 -10.68 -12.93 1.34
CA MET A 61 -10.04 -12.53 0.08
C MET A 61 -9.58 -13.74 -0.75
N GLY A 62 -9.46 -14.93 -0.15
CA GLY A 62 -8.91 -16.13 -0.78
C GLY A 62 -7.42 -16.34 -0.53
N GLY A 63 -6.87 -15.74 0.52
CA GLY A 63 -5.48 -15.92 0.96
C GLY A 63 -4.44 -15.18 0.12
N GLU A 64 -3.17 -15.41 0.45
CA GLU A 64 -2.02 -14.74 -0.17
C GLU A 64 -1.71 -15.24 -1.58
N THR A 65 -2.08 -16.48 -1.90
CA THR A 65 -1.80 -17.11 -3.19
C THR A 65 -2.63 -16.46 -4.31
N TYR A 66 -1.97 -16.06 -5.39
CA TYR A 66 -2.62 -15.55 -6.59
C TYR A 66 -3.38 -16.68 -7.31
N PRO A 67 -4.71 -16.56 -7.53
CA PRO A 67 -5.49 -17.60 -8.20
C PRO A 67 -5.30 -17.65 -9.72
N GLY A 68 -4.59 -16.68 -10.31
CA GLY A 68 -4.54 -16.48 -11.76
C GLY A 68 -5.53 -15.42 -12.23
N TYR A 69 -5.33 -14.96 -13.47
CA TYR A 69 -6.21 -13.99 -14.11
C TYR A 69 -7.49 -14.68 -14.61
N ASP A 70 -8.64 -14.09 -14.32
CA ASP A 70 -9.95 -14.54 -14.77
C ASP A 70 -10.68 -13.38 -15.46
N SER A 71 -10.86 -13.49 -16.78
CA SER A 71 -11.53 -12.46 -17.59
C SER A 71 -13.04 -12.33 -17.32
N SER A 72 -13.64 -13.27 -16.59
CA SER A 72 -15.05 -13.18 -16.16
C SER A 72 -15.24 -12.36 -14.89
N VAL A 73 -14.16 -12.07 -14.15
CA VAL A 73 -14.19 -11.24 -12.94
C VAL A 73 -14.30 -9.77 -13.34
N ASN A 74 -15.24 -9.04 -12.71
CA ASN A 74 -15.36 -7.59 -12.88
C ASN A 74 -14.48 -6.85 -11.85
N PRO A 75 -13.35 -6.22 -12.27
CA PRO A 75 -12.44 -5.52 -11.37
C PRO A 75 -12.93 -4.11 -11.01
N THR A 76 -14.08 -3.66 -11.52
CA THR A 76 -14.61 -2.32 -11.23
C THR A 76 -14.79 -2.12 -9.73
N ILE A 77 -14.38 -0.93 -9.25
CA ILE A 77 -14.58 -0.52 -7.87
C ILE A 77 -16.08 -0.40 -7.60
N SER A 78 -16.59 -1.13 -6.60
CA SER A 78 -17.99 -1.06 -6.23
C SER A 78 -18.32 0.20 -5.44
N ASN A 79 -19.60 0.61 -5.48
CA ASN A 79 -20.04 1.86 -4.88
C ASN A 79 -19.88 1.81 -3.35
N GLU A 80 -20.25 0.71 -2.71
CA GLU A 80 -20.09 0.52 -1.26
C GLU A 80 -18.63 0.51 -0.81
N PHE A 81 -17.70 0.02 -1.64
CA PHE A 81 -16.27 0.08 -1.35
C PHE A 81 -15.77 1.53 -1.34
N ALA A 82 -16.00 2.27 -2.43
CA ALA A 82 -15.49 3.64 -2.58
C ALA A 82 -16.17 4.65 -1.66
N THR A 83 -17.46 4.45 -1.39
CA THR A 83 -18.30 5.46 -0.72
C THR A 83 -18.39 5.23 0.78
N ALA A 84 -18.23 3.99 1.27
CA ALA A 84 -18.34 3.68 2.70
C ALA A 84 -17.17 2.85 3.23
N ALA A 85 -16.98 1.62 2.76
CA ALA A 85 -16.12 0.65 3.45
C ALA A 85 -14.64 1.10 3.47
N PHE A 86 -14.09 1.53 2.35
CA PHE A 86 -12.68 1.97 2.28
C PHE A 86 -12.42 3.31 2.98
N ARG A 87 -13.47 3.96 3.51
CA ARG A 87 -13.36 5.15 4.37
C ARG A 87 -13.16 4.81 5.85
N PHE A 88 -13.06 3.52 6.22
CA PHE A 88 -12.68 3.08 7.56
C PHE A 88 -11.40 3.76 8.06
N GLY A 89 -10.47 4.11 7.16
CA GLY A 89 -9.24 4.85 7.48
C GLY A 89 -9.48 6.20 8.19
N HIS A 90 -10.66 6.83 8.03
CA HIS A 90 -10.99 8.07 8.75
C HIS A 90 -11.00 7.90 10.28
N THR A 91 -11.22 6.69 10.80
CA THR A 91 -11.19 6.42 12.25
C THR A 91 -9.77 6.34 12.81
N MET A 92 -8.78 6.16 11.92
CA MET A 92 -7.36 5.94 12.23
C MET A 92 -6.52 7.22 12.11
N VAL A 93 -7.09 8.29 11.57
CA VAL A 93 -6.36 9.54 11.39
C VAL A 93 -6.09 10.19 12.75
N PRO A 94 -4.82 10.46 13.11
CA PRO A 94 -4.50 11.20 14.33
C PRO A 94 -4.85 12.69 14.18
N PRO A 95 -5.19 13.38 15.28
CA PRO A 95 -5.44 14.83 15.26
C PRO A 95 -4.16 15.67 15.07
N ILE A 96 -2.99 15.04 15.18
CA ILE A 96 -1.68 15.67 15.10
C ILE A 96 -0.93 15.04 13.93
N TYR A 97 -0.34 15.91 13.11
CA TYR A 97 0.62 15.55 12.09
C TYR A 97 2.03 15.71 12.67
N PHE A 98 2.63 14.58 13.04
CA PHE A 98 3.93 14.52 13.70
C PHE A 98 5.06 14.83 12.72
N ARG A 99 6.09 15.54 13.21
CA ARG A 99 7.23 15.99 12.42
C ARG A 99 8.50 15.87 13.25
N LEU A 100 9.48 15.10 12.76
CA LEU A 100 10.68 14.75 13.50
C LEU A 100 11.97 15.08 12.74
N ASN A 101 12.98 15.59 13.43
CA ASN A 101 14.31 15.85 12.87
C ASN A 101 15.11 14.54 12.68
N GLU A 102 16.36 14.67 12.24
CA GLU A 102 17.29 13.55 12.00
C GLU A 102 17.60 12.72 13.27
N ASN A 103 17.40 13.28 14.46
CA ASN A 103 17.60 12.62 15.74
C ASN A 103 16.31 12.01 16.31
N TRP A 104 15.23 11.95 15.51
CA TRP A 104 13.90 11.48 15.92
C TRP A 104 13.24 12.32 17.03
N GLU A 105 13.66 13.58 17.15
CA GLU A 105 13.07 14.56 18.07
C GLU A 105 12.15 15.52 17.31
N THR A 106 11.27 16.22 18.03
CA THR A 106 10.37 17.20 17.40
C THR A 106 11.16 18.34 16.76
N ILE A 107 10.83 18.70 15.51
CA ILE A 107 11.45 19.85 14.84
C ILE A 107 11.13 21.17 15.57
N PRO A 108 11.95 22.23 15.42
CA PRO A 108 11.71 23.53 16.07
C PRO A 108 10.33 24.13 15.82
N GLU A 109 9.76 23.90 14.63
CA GLU A 109 8.42 24.35 14.22
C GLU A 109 7.29 23.56 14.93
N GLY A 110 7.62 22.51 15.68
CA GLY A 110 6.69 21.66 16.41
C GLY A 110 5.94 20.67 15.52
N HIS A 111 4.88 20.06 16.06
CA HIS A 111 3.91 19.29 15.27
C HIS A 111 2.78 20.17 14.73
N LEU A 112 2.06 19.72 13.70
CA LEU A 112 0.88 20.41 13.21
C LEU A 112 -0.40 19.79 13.77
N LEU A 113 -1.37 20.63 14.08
CA LEU A 113 -2.76 20.17 14.15
C LEU A 113 -3.22 19.82 12.73
N LEU A 114 -3.98 18.74 12.60
CA LEU A 114 -4.37 18.19 11.30
C LEU A 114 -5.08 19.22 10.41
N HIS A 115 -5.96 20.06 10.96
CA HIS A 115 -6.66 21.07 10.16
C HIS A 115 -5.72 22.10 9.50
N LYS A 116 -4.51 22.31 10.05
CA LYS A 116 -3.48 23.20 9.48
C LYS A 116 -2.63 22.53 8.41
N ALA A 117 -2.71 21.21 8.28
CA ALA A 117 -1.98 20.44 7.27
C ALA A 117 -2.78 20.26 5.97
N PHE A 118 -4.11 20.45 6.00
CA PHE A 118 -4.93 20.35 4.79
C PHE A 118 -4.60 21.49 3.80
N PHE A 119 -4.29 21.10 2.55
CA PHE A 119 -3.97 22.02 1.46
C PHE A 119 -2.84 23.02 1.77
N ALA A 120 -1.85 22.59 2.58
CA ALA A 120 -0.74 23.44 3.02
C ALA A 120 0.61 22.98 2.43
N PRO A 121 0.84 23.10 1.10
CA PRO A 121 2.11 22.70 0.48
C PRO A 121 3.27 23.60 0.93
N ASP A 122 3.00 24.83 1.39
CA ASP A 122 3.98 25.75 1.96
C ASP A 122 4.75 25.10 3.11
N LYS A 123 4.09 24.27 3.93
CA LYS A 123 4.70 23.56 5.06
C LYS A 123 5.84 22.64 4.61
N MET A 124 5.73 22.05 3.42
CA MET A 124 6.83 21.25 2.86
C MET A 124 7.99 22.12 2.38
N LEU A 125 7.74 23.36 1.96
CA LEU A 125 8.77 24.27 1.46
C LEU A 125 9.52 24.97 2.59
N THR A 126 8.83 25.29 3.68
CA THR A 126 9.39 26.09 4.78
C THR A 126 9.85 25.26 5.98
N ASP A 127 9.25 24.08 6.23
CA ASP A 127 9.43 23.35 7.49
C ASP A 127 10.32 22.11 7.32
N GLY A 128 11.38 22.22 6.50
CA GLY A 128 12.40 21.18 6.35
C GLY A 128 12.09 20.06 5.35
N GLY A 129 11.19 20.29 4.39
CA GLY A 129 10.94 19.32 3.32
C GLY A 129 9.95 18.21 3.71
N MET A 130 10.12 17.06 3.07
CA MET A 130 9.29 15.87 3.30
C MET A 130 9.80 14.96 4.40
N ASP A 131 11.10 15.03 4.71
CA ASP A 131 11.75 14.13 5.64
C ASP A 131 11.18 14.19 7.06
N PRO A 132 10.91 15.37 7.65
CA PRO A 132 10.33 15.41 8.98
C PRO A 132 8.96 14.75 9.05
N ILE A 133 8.18 14.88 7.99
CA ILE A 133 6.87 14.26 7.84
C ILE A 133 7.01 12.74 7.73
N LEU A 134 7.95 12.25 6.91
CA LEU A 134 8.20 10.82 6.73
C LEU A 134 8.66 10.16 8.04
N ARG A 135 9.59 10.77 8.78
CA ARG A 135 9.98 10.28 10.11
C ARG A 135 8.78 10.25 11.06
N GLY A 136 7.94 11.28 11.03
CA GLY A 136 6.68 11.31 11.78
C GLY A 136 5.75 10.13 11.44
N LEU A 137 5.56 9.84 10.16
CA LEU A 137 4.74 8.72 9.67
C LEU A 137 5.31 7.34 10.04
N LEU A 138 6.64 7.21 10.06
CA LEU A 138 7.32 5.96 10.40
C LEU A 138 7.37 5.70 11.91
N PHE A 139 7.46 6.74 12.73
CA PHE A 139 7.65 6.61 14.17
C PHE A 139 6.35 6.64 14.98
N HIS A 140 5.39 7.46 14.56
CA HIS A 140 4.12 7.60 15.25
C HIS A 140 3.06 6.67 14.65
N GLY A 141 2.28 6.04 15.53
CA GLY A 141 1.18 5.17 15.13
C GLY A 141 -0.06 5.94 14.69
N ILE A 142 -0.97 5.21 14.06
CA ILE A 142 -2.34 5.63 13.84
C ILE A 142 -3.09 5.89 15.16
N ARG A 143 -4.21 6.60 15.07
CA ARG A 143 -5.18 6.68 16.16
C ARG A 143 -5.76 5.29 16.42
N ASP A 144 -5.92 4.95 17.69
CA ASP A 144 -6.60 3.73 18.12
C ASP A 144 -8.10 3.79 17.73
N ILE A 145 -8.51 2.80 16.95
CA ILE A 145 -9.84 2.69 16.34
C ILE A 145 -10.96 2.41 17.34
N ILE A 146 -10.63 1.87 18.52
CA ILE A 146 -11.62 1.56 19.56
C ILE A 146 -12.00 2.84 20.35
N ARG A 147 -11.20 3.91 20.22
CA ARG A 147 -11.44 5.17 20.93
C ARG A 147 -12.70 5.88 20.45
N ARG A 148 -13.48 6.38 21.42
CA ARG A 148 -14.68 7.21 21.24
C ARG A 148 -14.35 8.70 21.43
N PRO A 149 -14.95 9.62 20.63
CA PRO A 149 -15.75 9.38 19.42
C PRO A 149 -14.93 8.69 18.31
N SER A 150 -15.56 7.96 17.38
CA SER A 150 -14.83 7.15 16.38
C SER A 150 -13.96 7.97 15.43
N LEU A 151 -14.32 9.23 15.16
CA LEU A 151 -13.50 10.20 14.43
C LEU A 151 -13.05 11.31 15.39
N ASN A 152 -11.86 11.85 15.18
CA ASN A 152 -11.33 12.91 16.05
C ASN A 152 -11.90 14.30 15.66
N PRO A 153 -11.95 15.27 16.59
CA PRO A 153 -12.54 16.60 16.33
C PRO A 153 -11.88 17.40 15.21
N GLU A 154 -10.63 17.11 14.83
CA GLU A 154 -10.01 17.78 13.68
C GLU A 154 -10.66 17.37 12.36
N LEU A 155 -11.38 16.25 12.34
CA LEU A 155 -12.16 15.76 11.19
C LEU A 155 -13.66 16.05 11.30
N THR A 156 -14.22 16.21 12.50
CA THR A 156 -15.67 16.48 12.66
C THR A 156 -16.00 17.96 12.84
N GLU A 157 -15.09 18.75 13.42
CA GLU A 157 -15.36 20.16 13.74
C GLU A 157 -14.49 21.13 12.92
N ARG A 158 -13.40 20.64 12.32
CA ARG A 158 -12.36 21.48 11.70
C ARG A 158 -11.91 20.99 10.33
N LEU A 159 -12.67 20.09 9.69
CA LEU A 159 -12.29 19.60 8.38
C LEU A 159 -12.21 20.78 7.42
N PHE A 160 -11.03 20.98 6.83
CA PHE A 160 -10.74 22.04 5.86
C PHE A 160 -11.03 23.47 6.35
N ALA A 161 -10.96 23.72 7.66
CA ALA A 161 -11.19 25.04 8.25
C ALA A 161 -10.26 26.15 7.69
N MET A 162 -9.10 25.79 7.14
CA MET A 162 -8.16 26.72 6.49
C MET A 162 -8.45 26.96 5.00
N ALA A 163 -9.22 26.09 4.35
CA ALA A 163 -9.44 26.11 2.89
C ALA A 163 -10.88 26.48 2.49
N HIS A 164 -11.83 26.37 3.42
CA HIS A 164 -13.23 26.74 3.21
C HIS A 164 -13.69 27.82 4.19
N GLN A 165 -14.74 28.56 3.81
CA GLN A 165 -15.34 29.59 4.67
C GLN A 165 -15.99 29.00 5.93
N LEU A 166 -16.42 27.74 5.87
CA LEU A 166 -16.99 27.00 6.99
C LEU A 166 -16.19 25.71 7.16
N ALA A 167 -15.90 25.37 8.42
CA ALA A 167 -15.39 24.06 8.76
C ALA A 167 -16.47 23.02 8.46
N LEU A 168 -16.03 21.88 7.91
CA LEU A 168 -16.90 20.76 7.57
C LEU A 168 -16.80 19.66 8.63
N ASP A 169 -17.76 18.73 8.58
CA ASP A 169 -17.76 17.50 9.37
C ASP A 169 -17.62 16.29 8.44
N LEU A 170 -16.49 15.59 8.51
CA LEU A 170 -16.21 14.41 7.69
C LEU A 170 -17.16 13.25 7.99
N ALA A 171 -17.60 13.08 9.24
CA ALA A 171 -18.55 12.01 9.61
C ALA A 171 -19.90 12.27 8.94
N SER A 172 -20.43 13.49 9.10
CA SER A 172 -21.68 13.92 8.47
C SER A 172 -21.60 13.86 6.94
N LEU A 173 -20.46 14.23 6.35
CA LEU A 173 -20.23 14.10 4.91
C LEU A 173 -20.24 12.65 4.43
N ASN A 174 -19.66 11.70 5.18
CA ASN A 174 -19.68 10.28 4.81
C ASN A 174 -21.11 9.72 4.87
N ILE A 175 -21.88 10.09 5.89
CA ILE A 175 -23.30 9.72 6.02
C ILE A 175 -24.09 10.27 4.82
N GLN A 176 -24.00 11.58 4.59
CA GLN A 176 -24.76 12.23 3.52
C GLN A 176 -24.34 11.72 2.14
N ARG A 177 -23.06 11.42 1.92
CA ARG A 177 -22.56 10.84 0.67
C ARG A 177 -23.07 9.41 0.46
N GLY A 178 -23.18 8.61 1.52
CA GLY A 178 -23.78 7.28 1.44
C GLY A 178 -25.24 7.35 0.96
N ARG A 179 -26.01 8.32 1.46
CA ARG A 179 -27.40 8.56 1.04
C ARG A 179 -27.51 9.07 -0.39
N ASP A 180 -26.66 10.04 -0.76
CA ASP A 180 -26.53 10.58 -2.13
C ASP A 180 -26.27 9.46 -3.15
N HIS A 181 -25.40 8.52 -2.81
CA HIS A 181 -25.04 7.39 -3.66
C HIS A 181 -26.05 6.23 -3.65
N GLY A 182 -27.16 6.36 -2.92
CA GLY A 182 -28.19 5.32 -2.82
C GLY A 182 -27.66 4.01 -2.24
N LEU A 183 -26.68 4.06 -1.32
CA LEU A 183 -26.17 2.85 -0.68
C LEU A 183 -27.29 2.17 0.10
N GLN A 184 -27.31 0.83 0.06
CA GLN A 184 -28.19 0.07 0.94
C GLN A 184 -27.83 0.34 2.41
N HIS A 185 -28.78 0.11 3.30
CA HIS A 185 -28.55 0.28 4.73
C HIS A 185 -27.57 -0.78 5.25
N TYR A 186 -26.91 -0.48 6.37
CA TYR A 186 -25.89 -1.33 7.00
C TYR A 186 -26.34 -2.78 7.12
N THR A 187 -27.55 -3.02 7.59
CA THR A 187 -28.07 -4.37 7.85
C THR A 187 -28.25 -5.21 6.58
N SER A 188 -28.53 -4.58 5.43
CA SER A 188 -28.54 -5.27 4.13
C SER A 188 -27.15 -5.82 3.80
N TYR A 189 -26.09 -5.04 4.04
CA TYR A 189 -24.73 -5.52 3.83
C TYR A 189 -24.32 -6.56 4.87
N ALA A 190 -24.52 -6.27 6.15
CA ALA A 190 -24.07 -7.11 7.25
C ALA A 190 -24.70 -8.51 7.23
N TYR A 191 -26.00 -8.61 6.97
CA TYR A 191 -26.75 -9.87 7.09
C TYR A 191 -27.13 -10.49 5.74
N LYS A 192 -27.46 -9.71 4.70
CA LYS A 192 -27.86 -10.31 3.41
C LYS A 192 -26.69 -10.54 2.45
N ILE A 193 -25.77 -9.60 2.36
CA ILE A 193 -24.66 -9.67 1.38
C ILE A 193 -23.46 -10.41 1.99
N CYS A 194 -23.03 -10.03 3.19
CA CYS A 194 -21.85 -10.60 3.85
C CYS A 194 -22.19 -11.79 4.77
N GLY A 195 -23.40 -11.82 5.36
CA GLY A 195 -24.03 -13.02 5.91
C GLY A 195 -23.20 -13.91 6.86
N LEU A 196 -22.34 -13.33 7.71
CA LEU A 196 -21.37 -14.07 8.53
C LEU A 196 -21.97 -14.78 9.78
N GLY A 197 -23.20 -15.31 9.71
CA GLY A 197 -23.77 -16.13 10.79
C GLY A 197 -25.30 -16.21 10.83
N SER A 198 -25.99 -15.15 10.42
CA SER A 198 -27.45 -15.11 10.23
C SER A 198 -27.78 -14.25 9.03
N SER A 199 -28.72 -14.68 8.20
CA SER A 199 -29.21 -13.93 7.04
C SER A 199 -30.53 -13.18 7.32
N ALA A 200 -31.13 -13.40 8.49
CA ALA A 200 -32.30 -12.66 8.92
C ALA A 200 -31.89 -11.22 9.23
N ALA A 201 -32.62 -10.25 8.65
CA ALA A 201 -32.41 -8.86 9.01
C ALA A 201 -32.80 -8.66 10.49
N PRO A 202 -32.05 -7.85 11.25
CA PRO A 202 -32.39 -7.56 12.64
C PRO A 202 -33.70 -6.77 12.71
N ASP A 203 -34.61 -7.21 13.59
CA ASP A 203 -35.89 -6.55 13.86
C ASP A 203 -35.79 -5.60 15.07
N SER A 204 -34.78 -5.81 15.92
CA SER A 204 -34.47 -4.99 17.09
C SER A 204 -32.99 -4.59 17.14
N PHE A 205 -32.63 -3.58 17.93
CA PHE A 205 -31.23 -3.22 18.12
C PHE A 205 -30.49 -4.27 18.94
N GLU A 206 -31.21 -5.07 19.73
CA GLU A 206 -30.70 -6.22 20.47
C GLU A 206 -30.14 -7.29 19.53
N ASP A 207 -30.73 -7.47 18.35
CA ASP A 207 -30.25 -8.41 17.32
C ASP A 207 -28.89 -8.02 16.72
N LEU A 208 -28.42 -6.78 16.98
CA LEU A 208 -27.09 -6.32 16.57
C LEU A 208 -25.98 -6.74 17.56
N ALA A 209 -26.30 -7.42 18.66
CA ALA A 209 -25.36 -7.73 19.74
C ALA A 209 -24.19 -8.64 19.33
N ASP A 210 -24.33 -9.38 18.23
CA ASP A 210 -23.27 -10.21 17.66
C ASP A 210 -22.15 -9.39 17.00
N ARG A 211 -22.48 -8.17 16.57
CA ARG A 211 -21.59 -7.27 15.82
C ARG A 211 -21.26 -5.98 16.55
N ILE A 212 -22.19 -5.47 17.34
CA ILE A 212 -22.06 -4.26 18.16
C ILE A 212 -22.37 -4.67 19.60
N ARG A 213 -21.38 -5.21 20.31
CA ARG A 213 -21.57 -5.77 21.65
C ARG A 213 -22.02 -4.73 22.67
N ASP A 214 -21.50 -3.52 22.58
CA ASP A 214 -21.76 -2.45 23.54
C ASP A 214 -23.26 -2.04 23.53
N PRO A 215 -24.00 -2.25 24.63
CA PRO A 215 -25.42 -1.87 24.71
C PRO A 215 -25.64 -0.36 24.67
N ALA A 216 -24.68 0.46 25.12
CA ALA A 216 -24.81 1.92 25.07
C ALA A 216 -24.82 2.43 23.63
N ILE A 217 -23.96 1.87 22.77
CA ILE A 217 -23.94 2.19 21.33
C ILE A 217 -25.26 1.79 20.68
N ARG A 218 -25.79 0.61 21.01
CA ARG A 218 -27.07 0.14 20.48
C ARG A 218 -28.23 1.05 20.92
N GLU A 219 -28.19 1.59 22.13
CA GLU A 219 -29.17 2.56 22.60
C GLU A 219 -29.07 3.91 21.87
N GLU A 220 -27.86 4.42 21.64
CA GLU A 220 -27.67 5.65 20.84
C GLU A 220 -28.18 5.46 19.41
N LEU A 221 -27.89 4.31 18.79
CA LEU A 221 -28.41 3.97 17.47
C LEU A 221 -29.95 3.90 17.47
N ARG A 222 -30.56 3.35 18.53
CA ARG A 222 -32.02 3.31 18.70
C ARG A 222 -32.62 4.71 18.74
N ALA A 223 -32.03 5.60 19.54
CA ALA A 223 -32.49 6.97 19.69
C ALA A 223 -32.40 7.78 18.38
N ILE A 224 -31.39 7.51 17.55
CA ILE A 224 -31.14 8.26 16.31
C ILE A 224 -31.91 7.69 15.11
N TYR A 225 -31.89 6.37 14.92
CA TYR A 225 -32.39 5.71 13.69
C TYR A 225 -33.81 5.15 13.81
N GLY A 226 -34.31 4.92 15.03
CA GLY A 226 -35.62 4.36 15.32
C GLY A 226 -35.78 2.87 14.98
N HIS A 227 -35.17 2.39 13.90
CA HIS A 227 -35.18 0.99 13.45
C HIS A 227 -33.77 0.57 12.99
N PRO A 228 -33.27 -0.63 13.35
CA PRO A 228 -31.92 -1.07 12.98
C PRO A 228 -31.72 -1.14 11.46
N GLY A 229 -32.80 -1.39 10.73
CA GLY A 229 -32.85 -1.34 9.28
C GLY A 229 -32.45 -0.01 8.65
N ASN A 230 -32.50 1.11 9.37
CA ASN A 230 -32.24 2.45 8.83
C ASN A 230 -30.78 2.92 8.97
N ILE A 231 -29.92 2.14 9.60
CA ILE A 231 -28.53 2.53 9.90
C ILE A 231 -27.75 2.73 8.59
N ASP A 232 -27.14 3.90 8.40
CA ASP A 232 -26.26 4.16 7.26
C ASP A 232 -25.05 3.21 7.28
N LEU A 233 -24.64 2.68 6.12
CA LEU A 233 -23.54 1.69 6.03
C LEU A 233 -22.25 2.16 6.70
N PHE A 234 -21.86 3.42 6.50
CA PHE A 234 -20.64 3.96 7.11
C PHE A 234 -20.71 3.94 8.64
N VAL A 235 -21.86 4.29 9.22
CA VAL A 235 -22.06 4.33 10.67
C VAL A 235 -22.03 2.92 11.23
N GLY A 236 -22.84 2.00 10.68
CA GLY A 236 -22.88 0.62 11.17
C GLY A 236 -21.51 -0.06 11.07
N GLY A 237 -20.82 0.04 9.92
CA GLY A 237 -19.52 -0.62 9.72
C GLY A 237 -18.38 -0.06 10.58
N VAL A 238 -18.41 1.22 10.96
CA VAL A 238 -17.45 1.81 11.92
C VAL A 238 -17.75 1.40 13.36
N LEU A 239 -19.01 1.12 13.68
CA LEU A 239 -19.45 0.77 15.04
C LEU A 239 -19.34 -0.72 15.37
N GLU A 240 -19.16 -1.58 14.36
CA GLU A 240 -18.90 -3.00 14.59
C GLU A 240 -17.63 -3.21 15.43
N ASP A 241 -17.67 -4.26 16.25
CA ASP A 241 -16.50 -4.75 16.95
C ASP A 241 -15.45 -5.24 15.96
N VAL A 242 -14.21 -4.82 16.19
CA VAL A 242 -13.08 -5.13 15.32
C VAL A 242 -12.76 -6.62 15.37
N LEU A 243 -12.55 -7.22 14.19
CA LEU A 243 -12.10 -8.61 14.09
C LEU A 243 -10.69 -8.77 14.70
N PRO A 244 -10.38 -9.90 15.37
CA PRO A 244 -9.05 -10.15 15.90
C PRO A 244 -7.95 -9.99 14.84
N GLY A 245 -6.95 -9.16 15.14
CA GLY A 245 -5.83 -8.85 14.25
C GLY A 245 -6.16 -7.88 13.10
N ALA A 246 -7.43 -7.53 12.89
CA ALA A 246 -7.87 -6.59 11.85
C ALA A 246 -7.92 -5.14 12.36
N ARG A 247 -8.38 -4.23 11.50
CA ARG A 247 -8.62 -2.82 11.82
C ARG A 247 -10.05 -2.36 11.53
N MET A 248 -10.96 -3.31 11.36
CA MET A 248 -12.38 -3.05 11.09
C MET A 248 -13.23 -4.25 11.54
N GLY A 249 -14.55 -4.04 11.56
CA GLY A 249 -15.53 -5.09 11.80
C GLY A 249 -15.78 -5.99 10.58
N PRO A 250 -16.57 -7.07 10.77
CA PRO A 250 -16.85 -8.08 9.76
C PRO A 250 -17.45 -7.55 8.44
N THR A 251 -18.33 -6.56 8.47
CA THR A 251 -18.99 -6.03 7.28
C THR A 251 -18.02 -5.29 6.37
N PHE A 252 -17.19 -4.40 6.92
CA PHE A 252 -16.15 -3.73 6.15
C PHE A 252 -15.07 -4.70 5.68
N ALA A 253 -14.68 -5.68 6.51
CA ALA A 253 -13.72 -6.70 6.11
C ALA A 253 -14.21 -7.49 4.89
N CYS A 254 -15.48 -7.89 4.89
CA CYS A 254 -16.12 -8.57 3.75
C CYS A 254 -16.08 -7.73 2.46
N ILE A 255 -16.56 -6.48 2.50
CA ILE A 255 -16.62 -5.59 1.31
C ILE A 255 -15.21 -5.31 0.78
N ILE A 256 -14.25 -5.03 1.67
CA ILE A 256 -12.87 -4.74 1.29
C ILE A 256 -12.19 -5.99 0.73
N ALA A 257 -12.32 -7.14 1.39
CA ALA A 257 -11.75 -8.39 0.92
C ALA A 257 -12.30 -8.82 -0.45
N ASP A 258 -13.61 -8.68 -0.67
CA ASP A 258 -14.21 -8.94 -1.98
C ASP A 258 -13.63 -8.01 -3.07
N GLN A 259 -13.54 -6.71 -2.80
CA GLN A 259 -13.01 -5.77 -3.78
C GLN A 259 -11.54 -6.05 -4.13
N PHE A 260 -10.68 -6.30 -3.13
CA PHE A 260 -9.27 -6.65 -3.38
C PHE A 260 -9.13 -8.01 -4.08
N LYS A 261 -9.98 -8.99 -3.77
CA LYS A 261 -10.03 -10.26 -4.50
C LYS A 261 -10.33 -10.03 -5.98
N ARG A 262 -11.35 -9.23 -6.30
CA ARG A 262 -11.74 -8.91 -7.69
C ARG A 262 -10.69 -8.08 -8.42
N LEU A 263 -10.05 -7.12 -7.75
CA LEU A 263 -8.95 -6.33 -8.32
C LEU A 263 -7.76 -7.22 -8.68
N ARG A 264 -7.40 -8.17 -7.82
CA ARG A 264 -6.29 -9.11 -8.09
C ARG A 264 -6.62 -10.07 -9.22
N ALA A 265 -7.78 -10.72 -9.20
CA ALA A 265 -8.15 -11.75 -10.17
C ALA A 265 -8.57 -11.18 -11.54
N GLY A 266 -9.16 -9.99 -11.57
CA GLY A 266 -9.65 -9.33 -12.79
C GLY A 266 -8.63 -8.42 -13.48
N ASP A 267 -7.41 -8.28 -12.95
CA ASP A 267 -6.36 -7.46 -13.56
C ASP A 267 -5.43 -8.31 -14.44
N ARG A 268 -5.57 -8.15 -15.76
CA ARG A 268 -4.68 -8.78 -16.75
C ARG A 268 -3.21 -8.38 -16.55
N LEU A 269 -2.96 -7.19 -15.99
CA LEU A 269 -1.63 -6.64 -15.72
C LEU A 269 -1.21 -6.83 -14.24
N TRP A 270 -1.88 -7.71 -13.49
CA TRP A 270 -1.44 -8.10 -12.15
C TRP A 270 0.00 -8.61 -12.16
N TYR A 271 0.86 -8.11 -11.28
CA TYR A 271 2.31 -8.36 -11.36
C TYR A 271 2.74 -9.84 -11.33
N GLU A 272 1.92 -10.73 -10.77
CA GLU A 272 2.19 -12.18 -10.75
C GLU A 272 1.64 -12.91 -11.99
N SER A 273 1.02 -12.20 -12.94
CA SER A 273 0.51 -12.78 -14.18
C SER A 273 1.67 -13.28 -15.06
N PRO A 274 1.56 -14.51 -15.59
CA PRO A 274 2.59 -15.09 -16.44
C PRO A 274 2.94 -14.18 -17.62
N GLY A 275 4.24 -14.02 -17.89
CA GLY A 275 4.76 -13.25 -19.03
C GLY A 275 4.96 -11.74 -18.77
N LEU A 276 4.51 -11.19 -17.64
CA LEU A 276 4.81 -9.80 -17.29
C LEU A 276 6.22 -9.63 -16.75
N PHE A 277 6.64 -10.50 -15.84
CA PHE A 277 7.99 -10.52 -15.27
C PHE A 277 8.57 -11.92 -15.43
N THR A 278 9.90 -12.01 -15.53
CA THR A 278 10.59 -13.30 -15.44
C THR A 278 10.45 -13.87 -14.02
N THR A 279 10.66 -15.18 -13.85
CA THR A 279 10.61 -15.81 -12.53
C THR A 279 11.57 -15.15 -11.53
N ALA A 280 12.76 -14.75 -11.99
CA ALA A 280 13.75 -14.06 -11.15
C ALA A 280 13.28 -12.65 -10.75
N GLN A 281 12.78 -11.86 -11.71
CA GLN A 281 12.22 -10.54 -11.44
C GLN A 281 11.04 -10.62 -10.47
N LEU A 282 10.16 -11.61 -10.63
CA LEU A 282 9.01 -11.80 -9.76
C LEU A 282 9.42 -12.19 -8.33
N ALA A 283 10.42 -13.06 -8.18
CA ALA A 283 10.97 -13.42 -6.87
C ALA A 283 11.56 -12.17 -6.17
N GLU A 284 12.29 -11.35 -6.91
CA GLU A 284 12.87 -10.10 -6.43
C GLU A 284 11.80 -9.09 -5.97
N ILE A 285 10.72 -8.92 -6.75
CA ILE A 285 9.60 -8.03 -6.38
C ILE A 285 8.88 -8.54 -5.13
N ARG A 286 8.65 -9.86 -5.03
CA ARG A 286 7.95 -10.46 -3.87
C ARG A 286 8.75 -10.35 -2.58
N ASP A 287 10.07 -10.39 -2.67
CA ASP A 287 10.99 -10.28 -1.53
C ASP A 287 11.40 -8.81 -1.30
N ALA A 288 12.52 -8.38 -1.88
CA ALA A 288 13.08 -7.04 -1.66
C ALA A 288 12.16 -5.90 -2.12
N GLY A 289 11.33 -6.13 -3.15
CA GLY A 289 10.36 -5.16 -3.63
C GLY A 289 9.18 -4.88 -2.69
N SER A 290 8.98 -5.70 -1.66
CA SER A 290 7.86 -5.56 -0.71
C SER A 290 8.15 -4.61 0.47
N TYR A 291 9.33 -3.99 0.53
CA TYR A 291 9.71 -3.09 1.62
C TYR A 291 9.41 -1.62 1.28
N LEU A 292 8.29 -1.09 1.78
CA LEU A 292 8.02 0.36 1.67
C LEU A 292 9.13 1.20 2.34
N SER A 293 9.74 0.67 3.40
CA SER A 293 10.89 1.29 4.06
C SER A 293 12.08 1.48 3.12
N ARG A 294 12.35 0.53 2.20
CA ARG A 294 13.39 0.68 1.18
C ARG A 294 13.05 1.80 0.21
N VAL A 295 11.81 1.86 -0.26
CA VAL A 295 11.34 2.95 -1.14
C VAL A 295 11.50 4.31 -0.45
N ILE A 296 11.26 4.40 0.86
CA ILE A 296 11.47 5.63 1.62
C ILE A 296 12.97 5.95 1.76
N CYS A 297 13.83 4.96 2.07
CA CYS A 297 15.28 5.14 2.16
C CYS A 297 15.92 5.67 0.86
N GLU A 298 15.51 5.15 -0.30
CA GLU A 298 16.11 5.54 -1.60
C GLU A 298 15.61 6.91 -2.09
N ASN A 299 14.53 7.46 -1.51
CA ASN A 299 13.85 8.65 -2.04
C ASN A 299 13.61 9.78 -1.01
N GLY A 300 13.94 9.55 0.26
CA GLY A 300 14.06 10.61 1.27
C GLY A 300 15.33 11.44 1.04
N ASP A 301 15.35 12.68 1.50
CA ASP A 301 16.50 13.56 1.29
C ASP A 301 17.68 13.17 2.21
N ASN A 302 17.40 12.88 3.49
CA ASN A 302 18.31 12.54 4.59
C ASN A 302 17.69 11.47 5.53
N ILE A 303 17.01 10.45 4.99
CA ILE A 303 16.49 9.32 5.78
C ILE A 303 17.50 8.18 5.78
N THR A 304 18.15 7.95 6.92
CA THR A 304 19.20 6.94 7.10
C THR A 304 18.76 5.75 7.95
N GLU A 305 17.68 5.91 8.72
CA GLU A 305 17.12 4.88 9.59
C GLU A 305 15.60 4.79 9.38
N VAL A 306 15.05 3.57 9.47
CA VAL A 306 13.64 3.28 9.26
C VAL A 306 13.23 2.05 10.07
N PRO A 307 11.95 1.87 10.43
CA PRO A 307 11.47 0.55 10.85
C PRO A 307 11.57 -0.41 9.66
N LEU A 308 11.92 -1.68 9.90
CA LEU A 308 12.03 -2.66 8.83
C LEU A 308 10.70 -2.83 8.07
N ASP A 309 9.59 -2.91 8.81
CA ASP A 309 8.24 -2.86 8.26
C ASP A 309 7.61 -1.49 8.53
N ALA A 310 7.46 -0.66 7.48
CA ALA A 310 6.90 0.68 7.57
C ALA A 310 5.47 0.77 8.13
N PHE A 311 4.74 -0.36 8.21
CA PHE A 311 3.39 -0.41 8.76
C PHE A 311 3.34 -0.89 10.21
N ILE A 312 4.48 -1.22 10.81
CA ILE A 312 4.61 -1.56 12.23
C ILE A 312 5.25 -0.40 12.96
N ARG A 313 4.50 0.15 13.93
CA ARG A 313 4.99 1.25 14.76
C ARG A 313 6.16 0.78 15.63
N PRO A 314 7.34 1.43 15.56
CA PRO A 314 8.45 1.18 16.48
C PRO A 314 8.06 1.64 17.91
N LYS A 315 8.53 0.93 18.93
CA LYS A 315 8.33 1.32 20.35
C LYS A 315 9.31 2.40 20.76
N ASN A 316 10.53 2.35 20.22
CA ASN A 316 11.60 3.30 20.48
C ASN A 316 12.61 3.33 19.31
N HIS A 317 13.57 4.25 19.35
CA HIS A 317 14.60 4.41 18.30
C HIS A 317 15.40 3.12 18.06
N LYS A 318 15.64 2.28 19.08
CA LYS A 318 16.42 1.03 18.90
C LYS A 318 15.72 -0.02 18.03
N ASP A 319 14.42 0.15 17.77
CA ASP A 319 13.65 -0.73 16.88
C ASP A 319 13.83 -0.33 15.40
N LEU A 320 14.55 0.76 15.13
CA LEU A 320 14.88 1.21 13.79
C LEU A 320 16.17 0.52 13.30
N VAL A 321 16.23 0.29 12.00
CA VAL A 321 17.38 -0.28 11.31
C VAL A 321 17.98 0.75 10.36
N SER A 322 19.28 0.62 10.09
CA SER A 322 19.93 1.41 9.05
C SER A 322 19.30 1.08 7.69
N CYS A 323 19.15 2.09 6.83
CA CYS A 323 18.72 1.92 5.46
C CYS A 323 19.61 0.93 4.67
N SER A 324 20.87 0.72 5.07
CA SER A 324 21.73 -0.31 4.46
C SER A 324 21.29 -1.76 4.76
N GLN A 325 20.52 -1.98 5.83
CA GLN A 325 20.07 -3.31 6.26
C GLN A 325 18.71 -3.71 5.67
N VAL A 326 17.95 -2.76 5.14
CA VAL A 326 16.70 -3.06 4.44
C VAL A 326 17.05 -3.73 3.10
N PRO A 327 16.36 -4.76 2.60
CA PRO A 327 16.66 -5.30 1.28
C PRO A 327 16.53 -4.25 0.17
N LYS A 328 17.43 -4.26 -0.82
CA LYS A 328 17.39 -3.37 -2.00
C LYS A 328 16.96 -4.15 -3.24
N LEU A 329 16.10 -3.55 -4.05
CA LEU A 329 15.66 -4.12 -5.32
C LEU A 329 16.86 -4.26 -6.29
N ASN A 330 17.15 -5.49 -6.71
CA ASN A 330 18.19 -5.78 -7.68
C ASN A 330 17.71 -5.57 -9.13
N LEU A 331 17.94 -4.37 -9.67
CA LEU A 331 17.55 -4.03 -11.05
C LEU A 331 18.46 -4.68 -12.11
N ALA A 332 19.57 -5.33 -11.75
CA ALA A 332 20.38 -6.08 -12.72
C ALA A 332 19.59 -7.20 -13.41
N LEU A 333 18.50 -7.69 -12.77
CA LEU A 333 17.58 -8.67 -13.36
C LEU A 333 16.76 -8.12 -14.53
N TRP A 334 16.82 -6.81 -14.82
CA TRP A 334 16.24 -6.15 -16.00
C TRP A 334 17.27 -5.78 -17.06
N LYS A 335 18.53 -6.18 -16.90
CA LYS A 335 19.57 -5.95 -17.91
C LYS A 335 19.36 -6.88 -19.12
N GLU A 336 19.28 -6.29 -20.30
CA GLU A 336 19.22 -6.99 -21.59
C GLU A 336 20.62 -7.00 -22.21
N CYS A 337 21.15 -8.21 -22.48
CA CYS A 337 22.39 -8.36 -23.24
C CYS A 337 22.08 -8.36 -24.74
N PRO A 338 22.78 -7.57 -25.58
CA PRO A 338 22.70 -7.70 -27.02
C PRO A 338 23.14 -9.11 -27.43
N SER A 339 22.33 -9.83 -28.20
CA SER A 339 22.81 -11.08 -28.79
C SER A 339 23.66 -10.78 -30.02
N LEU A 340 24.70 -11.61 -30.24
CA LEU A 340 25.59 -11.56 -31.40
C LEU A 340 24.86 -11.77 -32.75
N SER A 341 23.58 -12.14 -32.74
CA SER A 341 22.75 -12.34 -33.93
C SER A 341 21.71 -11.24 -34.16
N GLY A 342 21.68 -10.18 -33.35
CA GLY A 342 20.67 -9.12 -33.44
C GLY A 342 19.26 -9.57 -33.02
N ALA A 343 19.11 -10.77 -32.50
CA ALA A 343 17.85 -11.30 -31.97
C ALA A 343 17.89 -11.24 -30.44
N SER A 344 17.27 -10.23 -29.83
CA SER A 344 17.17 -10.09 -28.38
C SER A 344 16.54 -11.35 -27.76
N PHE A 345 17.29 -12.07 -26.93
CA PHE A 345 16.74 -13.13 -26.09
C PHE A 345 15.94 -12.44 -24.98
N GLY A 346 14.62 -12.39 -25.14
CA GLY A 346 13.74 -11.61 -24.27
C GLY A 346 12.47 -11.06 -24.93
N SER A 347 12.17 -11.39 -26.19
CA SER A 347 10.85 -11.07 -26.78
C SER A 347 9.76 -11.98 -26.17
N TYR A 348 9.50 -11.81 -24.88
CA TYR A 348 8.20 -12.16 -24.36
C TYR A 348 7.21 -11.17 -24.94
N SER A 349 6.16 -11.74 -25.56
CA SER A 349 5.12 -11.03 -26.29
C SER A 349 4.65 -9.82 -25.50
N ASP A 350 5.11 -8.65 -25.93
CA ASP A 350 4.51 -7.36 -25.63
C ASP A 350 3.02 -7.49 -25.92
N ILE A 351 2.17 -7.47 -24.89
CA ILE A 351 0.70 -7.40 -25.08
C ILE A 351 0.29 -5.98 -25.56
N GLY A 352 1.25 -5.16 -26.00
CA GLY A 352 1.03 -3.97 -26.78
C GLY A 352 2.05 -3.92 -27.91
N ILE A 353 1.61 -4.17 -29.14
CA ILE A 353 2.43 -3.92 -30.33
C ILE A 353 2.65 -2.40 -30.42
N TYR A 354 3.76 -1.91 -29.87
CA TYR A 354 4.24 -0.57 -30.15
C TYR A 354 5.14 -0.65 -31.38
N PHE A 355 4.63 -0.13 -32.51
CA PHE A 355 5.46 0.12 -33.67
C PHE A 355 6.40 1.29 -33.34
N ASP A 356 7.67 0.99 -33.06
CA ASP A 356 8.72 1.99 -32.97
C ASP A 356 8.88 2.63 -34.37
N GLN A 357 8.48 3.89 -34.52
CA GLN A 357 8.86 4.66 -35.71
C GLN A 357 10.32 5.12 -35.54
N PRO A 358 11.22 4.81 -36.49
CA PRO A 358 12.62 5.20 -36.37
C PRO A 358 12.75 6.72 -36.56
N LEU A 359 12.81 7.46 -35.46
CA LEU A 359 13.24 8.85 -35.47
C LEU A 359 14.77 8.91 -35.55
N ASN A 360 15.27 9.24 -36.73
CA ASN A 360 16.69 9.51 -36.99
C ASN A 360 17.17 10.73 -36.19
N ARG A 361 17.64 10.54 -34.96
CA ARG A 361 18.48 11.52 -34.26
C ARG A 361 19.95 11.11 -34.37
N ARG A 362 20.79 12.05 -34.83
CA ARG A 362 22.24 11.88 -35.02
C ARG A 362 22.90 11.40 -33.72
N ARG A 363 23.41 10.17 -33.73
CA ARG A 363 24.31 9.61 -32.70
C ARG A 363 25.61 10.43 -32.65
N ARG A 364 25.99 10.90 -31.46
CA ARG A 364 27.39 11.19 -31.14
C ARG A 364 28.03 9.87 -30.70
N SER A 365 29.12 9.47 -31.34
CA SER A 365 29.91 8.30 -30.98
C SER A 365 30.60 8.51 -29.63
N VAL A 366 30.33 7.64 -28.67
CA VAL A 366 31.11 7.48 -27.44
C VAL A 366 31.98 6.23 -27.62
N PRO A 367 33.26 6.23 -27.19
CA PRO A 367 34.13 5.07 -27.36
C PRO A 367 33.61 3.85 -26.58
N SER A 368 33.71 2.68 -27.20
CA SER A 368 33.31 1.37 -26.67
C SER A 368 34.26 0.91 -25.58
N GLU A 369 33.77 0.78 -24.35
CA GLU A 369 34.21 -0.28 -23.44
C GLU A 369 33.17 -1.40 -23.50
N ASP A 370 33.14 -2.10 -24.63
CA ASP A 370 32.39 -3.34 -24.78
C ASP A 370 33.26 -4.48 -24.26
N SER A 371 32.95 -4.99 -23.07
CA SER A 371 33.24 -6.40 -22.77
C SER A 371 32.07 -7.05 -22.03
N CYS A 372 31.20 -7.67 -22.81
CA CYS A 372 30.43 -8.84 -22.40
C CYS A 372 31.23 -10.14 -22.62
N GLU A 373 32.56 -10.05 -22.70
CA GLU A 373 33.42 -11.23 -22.62
C GLU A 373 33.50 -11.66 -21.16
N ALA A 374 32.73 -12.70 -20.84
CA ALA A 374 33.13 -13.57 -19.75
C ALA A 374 34.54 -14.07 -20.09
N LYS A 375 35.55 -13.59 -19.34
CA LYS A 375 36.77 -14.39 -19.18
C LYS A 375 36.32 -15.80 -18.80
N PRO A 376 36.89 -16.86 -19.39
CA PRO A 376 36.57 -18.22 -18.97
C PRO A 376 36.74 -18.29 -17.46
N PRO A 377 35.79 -18.88 -16.72
CA PRO A 377 35.83 -18.84 -15.27
C PRO A 377 37.15 -19.45 -14.81
N GLU A 378 37.94 -18.65 -14.09
CA GLU A 378 38.76 -19.24 -13.05
C GLU A 378 37.79 -20.01 -12.13
N PRO A 379 38.08 -21.28 -11.82
CA PRO A 379 37.14 -22.11 -11.10
C PRO A 379 36.95 -21.56 -9.68
N LEU A 380 35.67 -21.46 -9.25
CA LEU A 380 35.19 -21.38 -7.85
C LEU A 380 35.17 -20.01 -7.15
N SER A 381 34.31 -19.04 -7.55
CA SER A 381 33.90 -18.00 -6.58
C SER A 381 32.50 -17.39 -6.77
N PHE A 382 32.04 -17.09 -8.00
CA PHE A 382 30.82 -16.28 -8.18
C PHE A 382 29.51 -17.04 -7.88
N MET A 383 29.42 -18.31 -8.26
CA MET A 383 28.25 -19.15 -7.91
C MET A 383 28.20 -19.43 -6.40
N ASP A 384 29.37 -19.60 -5.77
CA ASP A 384 29.46 -19.80 -4.31
C ASP A 384 29.03 -18.54 -3.54
N GLU A 385 29.32 -17.34 -4.06
CA GLU A 385 28.86 -16.07 -3.44
C GLU A 385 27.35 -15.90 -3.52
N VAL A 386 26.72 -16.22 -4.66
CA VAL A 386 25.27 -16.15 -4.83
C VAL A 386 24.57 -17.20 -3.97
N GLU A 387 25.12 -18.41 -3.88
CA GLU A 387 24.57 -19.50 -3.07
C GLU A 387 24.75 -19.22 -1.57
N GLN A 388 25.89 -18.65 -1.15
CA GLN A 388 26.12 -18.17 0.22
C GLN A 388 25.19 -17.01 0.60
N GLU A 389 24.95 -16.06 -0.31
CA GLU A 389 24.02 -14.96 -0.07
C GLU A 389 22.57 -15.47 0.04
N LEU A 390 22.17 -16.42 -0.81
CA LEU A 390 20.87 -17.06 -0.74
C LEU A 390 20.70 -17.86 0.57
N GLU A 391 21.73 -18.60 1.00
CA GLU A 391 21.72 -19.40 2.22
C GLU A 391 21.71 -18.52 3.48
N ALA A 392 22.43 -17.39 3.47
CA ALA A 392 22.38 -16.39 4.53
C ALA A 392 20.98 -15.75 4.64
N ARG A 393 20.33 -15.48 3.51
CA ARG A 393 18.95 -14.95 3.46
C ARG A 393 17.92 -15.95 3.95
N LEU A 394 18.08 -17.24 3.63
CA LEU A 394 17.22 -18.31 4.15
C LEU A 394 17.33 -18.44 5.68
N LYS A 395 18.55 -18.38 6.22
CA LYS A 395 18.79 -18.39 7.68
C LYS A 395 18.20 -17.17 8.38
N LEU A 396 18.28 -15.99 7.77
CA LEU A 396 17.65 -14.77 8.29
C LEU A 396 16.12 -14.89 8.32
N ARG A 397 15.52 -15.45 7.26
CA ARG A 397 14.07 -15.66 7.17
C ARG A 397 13.57 -16.69 8.20
N GLU A 398 14.30 -17.77 8.42
CA GLU A 398 13.97 -18.74 9.49
C GLU A 398 14.06 -18.12 10.88
N HIS A 399 15.05 -17.25 11.10
CA HIS A 399 15.17 -16.51 12.36
C HIS A 399 14.01 -15.53 12.57
N GLN A 400 13.60 -14.82 11.52
CA GLN A 400 12.46 -13.90 11.55
C GLN A 400 11.13 -14.62 11.80
N LEU A 401 10.93 -15.80 11.21
CA LEU A 401 9.75 -16.63 11.46
C LEU A 401 9.69 -17.10 12.92
N LYS A 402 10.83 -17.50 13.51
CA LYS A 402 10.91 -17.86 14.94
C LYS A 402 10.64 -16.69 15.89
N LEU A 403 11.02 -15.47 15.50
CA LEU A 403 10.73 -14.26 16.27
C LEU A 403 9.25 -13.82 16.17
N ALA A 404 8.51 -14.29 15.17
CA ALA A 404 7.09 -13.99 15.01
C ALA A 404 6.16 -14.99 15.77
N GLU A 405 6.71 -16.10 16.28
CA GLU A 405 6.00 -17.10 17.08
C GLU A 405 6.08 -16.85 18.61
N HIS A 406 6.71 -15.74 19.03
CA HIS A 406 6.75 -15.23 20.41
C HIS A 406 6.24 -13.79 20.45
#